data_AF-A0A961WER9-F1
#
_entry.id   AF-A0A961WER9-F1
#
_cell.length_a   1.000
_cell.length_b   1.000
_cell.length_c   1.000
_cell.angle_alpha   90.00
_cell.angle_beta   90.00
_cell.angle_gamma   90.00
#
_symmetry.space_group_name_H-M   'P 1'
#
loop_
_entity.id
_entity.type
_entity.pdbx_description
1 polymer ?
#
loop_
_entity_poly.entity_id
_entity_poly.type
_entity_poly.pdbx_seq_one_letter_code
_entity_poly.pdbx_strand_id
1 'polypeptide(L)'
;AATDPGHVVNPKQVAMQVEGSFVYGLGAMLHQACTIEKGRVVETNFDTYPPLTLAEMPKVETIVMPSGGWWGGVGEPTIAVAAPAVLNAIASATGKRIRQLPVKGQKLRA
;
A
#
# COMPACT_ATOMS: atom_id res chain seq x y z
N ALA A 1 -2.04 -8.91 7.09
CA ALA A 1 -3.31 -8.28 6.68
C ALA A 1 -4.44 -9.29 6.79
N ALA A 2 -5.49 -8.95 7.53
CA ALA A 2 -6.70 -9.76 7.59
C ALA A 2 -7.73 -9.23 6.57
N THR A 3 -8.38 -10.11 5.84
CA THR A 3 -9.40 -9.72 4.84
C THR A 3 -10.59 -10.68 4.87
N ASP A 4 -11.78 -10.12 4.73
CA ASP A 4 -13.04 -10.86 4.66
C ASP A 4 -13.70 -10.62 3.28
N PRO A 5 -13.63 -11.59 2.36
CA PRO A 5 -14.33 -11.52 1.08
C PRO A 5 -15.73 -12.15 1.12
N GLY A 6 -16.24 -12.52 2.30
CA GLY A 6 -17.44 -13.34 2.48
C GLY A 6 -17.16 -14.80 2.09
N HIS A 7 -16.92 -15.06 0.81
CA HIS A 7 -16.58 -16.38 0.27
C HIS A 7 -15.21 -16.38 -0.42
N VAL A 8 -14.54 -17.54 -0.44
CA VAL A 8 -13.18 -17.68 -0.99
C VAL A 8 -13.15 -18.80 -2.01
N VAL A 9 -12.85 -18.45 -3.26
CA VAL A 9 -12.66 -19.43 -4.34
C VAL A 9 -11.28 -20.08 -4.27
N ASN A 10 -10.23 -19.26 -4.17
CA ASN A 10 -8.85 -19.72 -4.15
C ASN A 10 -8.02 -18.95 -3.11
N PRO A 11 -7.78 -19.53 -1.92
CA PRO A 11 -7.04 -18.86 -0.85
C PRO A 11 -5.62 -18.43 -1.24
N LYS A 12 -4.95 -19.17 -2.13
CA LYS A 12 -3.60 -18.82 -2.59
C LYS A 12 -3.60 -17.56 -3.47
N GLN A 13 -4.59 -17.44 -4.37
CA GLN A 13 -4.73 -16.23 -5.17
C GLN A 13 -5.13 -15.03 -4.32
N VAL A 14 -5.94 -15.23 -3.29
CA VAL A 14 -6.24 -14.17 -2.30
C VAL A 14 -4.97 -13.68 -1.64
N ALA A 15 -4.12 -14.59 -1.13
CA ALA A 15 -2.84 -14.22 -0.52
C ALA A 15 -1.93 -13.44 -1.48
N MET A 16 -1.75 -13.92 -2.71
CA MET A 16 -0.96 -13.23 -3.74
C MET A 16 -1.53 -11.84 -4.06
N GLN A 17 -2.85 -11.68 -4.05
CA GLN A 17 -3.48 -10.40 -4.36
C GLN A 17 -3.37 -9.40 -3.21
N VAL A 18 -3.39 -9.88 -1.97
CA VAL A 18 -3.09 -9.06 -0.78
C VAL A 18 -1.63 -8.63 -0.78
N GLU A 19 -0.70 -9.52 -1.10
CA GLU A 19 0.73 -9.18 -1.25
C GLU A 19 0.94 -8.10 -2.32
N GLY A 20 0.33 -8.28 -3.51
CA GLY A 20 0.37 -7.28 -4.58
C GLY A 20 -0.24 -5.94 -4.18
N SER A 21 -1.37 -5.95 -3.48
CA SER A 21 -2.01 -4.73 -2.96
C SER A 21 -1.07 -3.94 -2.03
N PHE A 22 -0.28 -4.63 -1.20
CA PHE A 22 0.72 -3.98 -0.35
C PHE A 22 1.88 -3.41 -1.16
N VAL A 23 2.32 -4.06 -2.24
CA VAL A 23 3.32 -3.49 -3.17
C VAL A 23 2.82 -2.14 -3.70
N TYR A 24 1.58 -2.07 -4.20
CA TYR A 24 1.01 -0.83 -4.73
C TYR A 24 0.81 0.24 -3.65
N GLY A 25 0.21 -0.12 -2.51
CA GLY A 25 -0.09 0.83 -1.45
C GLY A 25 1.17 1.41 -0.80
N LEU A 26 2.21 0.58 -0.59
CA LEU A 26 3.49 1.04 -0.05
C LEU A 26 4.32 1.82 -1.09
N GLY A 27 4.29 1.42 -2.37
CA GLY A 27 4.92 2.17 -3.46
C GLY A 27 4.36 3.59 -3.59
N ALA A 28 3.02 3.70 -3.58
CA ALA A 28 2.28 4.97 -3.54
C ALA A 28 2.70 5.84 -2.34
N MET A 29 2.79 5.23 -1.16
CA MET A 29 3.16 5.93 0.06
C MET A 29 4.62 6.39 0.08
N LEU A 30 5.55 5.56 -0.38
CA LEU A 30 6.98 5.80 -0.21
C LEU A 30 7.58 6.66 -1.33
N HIS A 31 7.20 6.43 -2.60
CA HIS A 31 7.96 6.98 -3.73
C HIS A 31 7.11 7.68 -4.79
N GLN A 32 5.90 7.22 -5.02
CA GLN A 32 5.17 7.53 -6.25
C GLN A 32 4.32 8.80 -6.13
N ALA A 33 4.61 9.78 -6.97
CA ALA A 33 3.83 10.99 -7.18
C ALA A 33 3.84 11.34 -8.66
N CYS A 34 2.74 11.89 -9.16
CA CYS A 34 2.70 12.47 -10.50
C CYS A 34 2.75 14.00 -10.36
N THR A 35 3.90 14.60 -10.63
CA THR A 35 4.08 16.05 -10.59
C THR A 35 3.63 16.64 -11.92
N ILE A 36 2.85 17.72 -11.86
CA ILE A 36 2.34 18.43 -13.04
C ILE A 36 3.11 19.72 -13.25
N GLU A 37 3.83 19.82 -14.36
CA GLU A 37 4.49 21.06 -14.79
C GLU A 37 4.02 21.45 -16.18
N LYS A 38 3.65 22.73 -16.34
CA LYS A 38 3.18 23.29 -17.62
C LYS A 38 2.09 22.44 -18.30
N GLY A 39 1.21 21.85 -17.48
CA GLY A 39 0.09 21.01 -17.94
C GLY A 39 0.43 19.57 -18.31
N ARG A 40 1.61 19.05 -17.92
CA ARG A 40 2.04 17.67 -18.22
C ARG A 40 2.67 16.99 -17.01
N VAL A 41 2.51 15.66 -16.93
CA VAL A 41 3.23 14.82 -15.96
C VAL A 41 4.72 14.83 -16.31
N VAL A 42 5.59 15.02 -15.32
CA VAL A 42 7.04 15.05 -15.52
C VAL A 42 7.68 13.67 -15.38
N GLU A 43 7.15 12.81 -14.50
CA GLU A 43 7.63 11.44 -14.35
C GLU A 43 7.10 10.55 -15.50
N THR A 44 7.98 10.13 -16.39
CA THR A 44 7.61 9.44 -17.64
C THR A 44 8.09 7.99 -17.72
N ASN A 45 8.86 7.52 -16.72
CA ASN A 45 9.44 6.18 -16.69
C ASN A 45 9.79 5.76 -15.25
N PHE A 46 10.11 4.48 -15.02
CA PHE A 46 10.32 3.91 -13.68
C PHE A 46 11.59 4.39 -12.95
N ASP A 47 12.50 5.08 -13.62
CA ASP A 47 13.61 5.78 -12.96
C ASP A 47 13.12 7.04 -12.22
N THR A 48 12.01 7.64 -12.67
CA THR A 48 11.40 8.86 -12.09
C THR A 48 10.10 8.57 -11.32
N TYR A 49 9.40 7.49 -11.65
CA TYR A 49 8.23 6.95 -10.93
C TYR A 49 8.49 5.50 -10.50
N PRO A 50 9.38 5.26 -9.51
CA PRO A 50 9.82 3.89 -9.24
C PRO A 50 8.71 3.03 -8.62
N PRO A 51 8.54 1.77 -9.06
CA PRO A 51 7.79 0.78 -8.31
C PRO A 51 8.54 0.44 -7.01
N LEU A 52 7.82 -0.11 -6.04
CA LEU A 52 8.44 -0.66 -4.84
C LEU A 52 9.32 -1.86 -5.21
N THR A 53 10.56 -1.88 -4.71
CA THR A 53 11.49 -2.97 -5.01
C THR A 53 11.33 -4.15 -4.05
N LEU A 54 11.87 -5.32 -4.43
CA LEU A 54 11.89 -6.50 -3.55
C LEU A 54 12.62 -6.26 -2.23
N ALA A 55 13.63 -5.37 -2.21
CA ALA A 55 14.39 -5.05 -1.01
C ALA A 55 13.60 -4.18 -0.02
N GLU A 56 12.64 -3.40 -0.51
CA GLU A 56 11.79 -2.52 0.29
C GLU A 56 10.49 -3.21 0.74
N MET A 57 10.12 -4.31 0.09
CA MET A 57 8.88 -5.02 0.37
C MET A 57 8.96 -5.75 1.73
N PRO A 58 8.12 -5.41 2.72
CA PRO A 58 8.04 -6.19 3.95
C PRO A 58 7.39 -7.55 3.68
N LYS A 59 7.65 -8.53 4.56
CA LYS A 59 6.88 -9.76 4.57
C LYS A 59 5.41 -9.44 4.87
N VAL A 60 4.51 -9.85 3.98
CA VAL A 60 3.06 -9.72 4.17
C VAL A 60 2.48 -11.08 4.51
N GLU A 61 1.92 -11.21 5.71
CA GLU A 61 1.16 -12.38 6.11
C GLU A 61 -0.33 -12.15 5.84
N THR A 62 -0.97 -13.03 5.09
CA THR A 62 -2.41 -12.92 4.77
C THR A 62 -3.25 -13.85 5.64
N ILE A 63 -4.23 -13.29 6.32
CA ILE A 63 -5.22 -14.03 7.10
C ILE A 63 -6.58 -13.87 6.41
N VAL A 64 -7.12 -14.97 5.90
CA VAL A 64 -8.41 -14.96 5.20
C VAL A 64 -9.52 -15.30 6.20
N MET A 65 -10.49 -14.41 6.34
CA MET A 65 -11.54 -14.45 7.35
C MET A 65 -12.94 -14.52 6.70
N PRO A 66 -13.31 -15.63 6.04
CA PRO A 66 -14.56 -15.70 5.28
C PRO A 66 -15.77 -15.73 6.21
N SER A 67 -16.53 -14.63 6.26
CA SER A 67 -17.77 -14.55 7.06
C SER A 67 -18.96 -15.28 6.44
N GLY A 68 -18.88 -15.65 5.16
CA GLY A 68 -20.00 -16.13 4.35
C GLY A 68 -20.93 -15.00 3.88
N GLY A 69 -22.02 -15.36 3.18
CA GLY A 69 -23.04 -14.41 2.75
C GLY A 69 -22.75 -13.81 1.38
N TRP A 70 -22.50 -12.50 1.32
CA TRP A 70 -22.26 -11.80 0.05
C TRP A 70 -20.87 -12.12 -0.52
N TRP A 71 -20.76 -12.26 -1.84
CA TRP A 71 -19.48 -12.44 -2.53
C TRP A 71 -18.76 -11.11 -2.69
N GLY A 72 -17.81 -10.84 -1.80
CA GLY A 72 -16.96 -9.65 -1.80
C GLY A 72 -15.77 -9.76 -2.76
N GLY A 73 -15.20 -8.59 -3.10
CA GLY A 73 -13.97 -8.49 -3.89
C GLY A 73 -12.71 -8.53 -3.02
N VAL A 74 -11.63 -9.05 -3.58
CA VAL A 74 -10.29 -9.09 -2.92
C VAL A 74 -9.29 -8.13 -3.60
N GLY A 75 -9.57 -7.73 -4.84
CA GLY A 75 -8.60 -7.04 -5.70
C GLY A 75 -8.09 -5.71 -5.14
N GLU A 76 -8.96 -4.92 -4.53
CA GLU A 76 -8.68 -3.55 -4.10
C GLU A 76 -8.63 -3.37 -2.57
N PRO A 77 -9.48 -3.99 -1.73
CA PRO A 77 -9.65 -3.55 -0.34
C PRO A 77 -8.36 -3.41 0.48
N THR A 78 -7.39 -4.29 0.26
CA THR A 78 -6.14 -4.27 1.05
C THR A 78 -5.13 -3.21 0.61
N ILE A 79 -5.28 -2.60 -0.58
CA ILE A 79 -4.42 -1.48 -1.02
C ILE A 79 -4.61 -0.26 -0.12
N ALA A 80 -5.86 -0.02 0.28
CA ALA A 80 -6.27 1.19 1.00
C ALA A 80 -5.76 1.22 2.44
N VAL A 81 -5.46 0.06 3.02
CA VAL A 81 -5.02 -0.06 4.43
C VAL A 81 -3.50 -0.09 4.60
N ALA A 82 -2.74 -0.38 3.54
CA ALA A 82 -1.29 -0.50 3.61
C ALA A 82 -0.61 0.81 4.07
N ALA A 83 -0.87 1.91 3.37
CA ALA A 83 -0.32 3.22 3.71
C ALA A 83 -0.71 3.72 5.11
N PRO A 84 -2.01 3.81 5.49
CA PRO A 84 -2.39 4.33 6.80
C PRO A 84 -1.88 3.47 7.96
N ALA A 85 -1.75 2.15 7.79
CA ALA A 85 -1.15 1.29 8.82
C ALA A 85 0.30 1.71 9.13
N VAL A 86 1.11 1.93 8.09
CA VAL A 86 2.51 2.37 8.27
C VAL A 86 2.57 3.81 8.79
N LEU A 87 1.74 4.73 8.28
CA LEU A 87 1.72 6.11 8.77
C LEU A 87 1.34 6.22 10.25
N ASN A 88 0.41 5.37 10.72
CA ASN A 88 0.09 5.27 12.14
C ASN A 88 1.24 4.69 12.96
N ALA A 89 1.97 3.69 12.43
CA ALA A 89 3.16 3.16 13.07
C ALA A 89 4.27 4.23 13.18
N ILE A 90 4.49 5.04 12.13
CA ILE A 90 5.41 6.18 12.17
C ILE A 90 4.98 7.16 13.26
N ALA A 91 3.71 7.56 13.30
CA ALA A 91 3.20 8.47 14.31
C ALA A 91 3.36 7.92 15.73
N SER A 92 3.14 6.62 15.93
CA SER A 92 3.37 5.96 17.21
C SER A 92 4.84 5.92 17.61
N ALA A 93 5.74 5.74 16.64
CA ALA A 93 7.18 5.60 16.89
C ALA A 93 7.89 6.95 17.08
N THR A 94 7.39 8.02 16.45
CA THR A 94 8.09 9.32 16.41
C THR A 94 7.30 10.47 17.02
N GLY A 95 6.02 10.28 17.33
CA GLY A 95 5.09 11.35 17.72
C GLY A 95 4.66 12.25 16.56
N LYS A 96 5.20 12.07 15.34
CA LYS A 96 4.91 12.92 14.18
C LYS A 96 3.87 12.29 13.26
N ARG A 97 2.78 13.02 12.99
CA ARG A 97 1.78 12.64 12.00
C ARG A 97 2.13 13.16 10.62
N ILE A 98 2.35 12.26 9.67
CA ILE A 98 2.50 12.59 8.26
C ILE A 98 1.11 12.64 7.62
N ARG A 99 0.85 13.69 6.84
CA ARG A 99 -0.44 13.95 6.17
C ARG A 99 -0.30 14.19 4.67
N GLN A 100 0.92 14.30 4.18
CA GLN A 100 1.25 14.48 2.78
C GLN A 100 2.04 13.26 2.32
N LEU A 101 1.70 12.74 1.14
CA LEU A 101 2.41 11.65 0.50
C LEU A 101 3.04 12.17 -0.80
N PRO A 102 4.13 11.56 -1.28
CA PRO A 102 4.86 10.44 -0.66
C PRO A 102 5.67 10.86 0.58
N VAL A 103 6.05 9.88 1.41
CA VAL A 103 6.83 10.08 2.65
C VAL A 103 8.29 10.50 2.38
N LYS A 104 8.83 10.15 1.20
CA LYS A 104 10.22 10.45 0.81
C LYS A 104 10.56 11.93 1.04
N GLY A 105 11.71 12.17 1.68
CA GLY A 105 12.23 13.52 1.95
C GLY A 105 11.62 14.20 3.19
N GLN A 106 10.63 13.59 3.85
CA GLN A 106 10.06 14.16 5.07
C GLN A 106 10.89 13.80 6.30
N LYS A 107 11.27 14.81 7.10
CA LYS A 107 11.95 14.58 8.39
C LYS A 107 11.02 13.87 9.35
N LEU A 108 11.44 12.73 9.88
CA LEU A 108 10.66 11.95 10.88
C LEU A 108 11.00 12.30 12.32
N ARG A 109 12.15 12.94 12.55
CA ARG A 109 12.62 13.44 13.85
C ARG A 109 12.62 14.97 13.83
N ALA A 110 12.54 15.58 15.02
CA ALA A 110 12.73 17.02 15.20
C ALA A 110 14.17 17.42 14.83
#